data_AF-A0A2E0V4G6-F1
#
_entry.id   AF-A0A2E0V4G6-F1
#
_cell.length_a   1.000
_cell.length_b   1.000
_cell.length_c   1.000
_cell.angle_alpha   90.00
_cell.angle_beta   90.00
_cell.angle_gamma   90.00
#
_symmetry.space_group_name_H-M   'P 1'
#
loop_
_entity.id
_entity.type
_entity.pdbx_description
1 polymer ?
#
loop_
_entity_poly.entity_id
_entity_poly.type
_entity_poly.pdbx_seq_one_letter_code
_entity_poly.pdbx_strand_id
1 'polypeptide(L)'
;MSDLPSPSASALPDELGFRLRRKLATVGRKLVRVEFVRRIAVAMSVAVVGLVLVLSVDWLVDLPLDVRTGVIIGLGGLVSVFLLRALVALVTQRRDEETLALMVEEREPGFRSRLIASVQFAQGKATVPDEGARLIVERMVEETESFARPLKLAEVVNTRPLKRTLLVLLLVGGLAGAGYHLGGSITEDLLKRAFLSDVPVPRATRVVWTSRDLRIGIGDTVTVEGRVEGYEPEEGSLRIRYASGRRQKVRMERGSEGNLYRATLENVQESFTFRVVIKDGRSSRESVVALPRPSVESLAGEQQYPGYMNLPPTLHQPGEFLLYPESQLLLRITASQPLDQATLRLLGEGEQVSLVGKVDPADPRIAEVVVGVKQGLTGFAVDLLDTEGMDSRDTAVYRVDVLTDEPPKVRLVKPSRQRELVTAGARVLVGYEAEDRFGIERVVLSYKVGTEGVGGALELPIPKRGSTKLEELFDWELSQLEPPLQVGDEIEFWLEAYDQNNGTKEGKSASRILKVVTPREKRDDLLSRVGDSLGRIDRVTDDQDRLNTALAEWIRAQRELLEPGGSGEQQEAIERKPE
;
A
#
# COMPACT_ATOMS: atom_id res chain seq x y z
N MET A 1 -76.29 59.85 2.99
CA MET A 1 -77.44 59.35 2.21
C MET A 1 -77.57 57.87 2.56
N SER A 2 -78.33 57.57 3.62
CA SER A 2 -79.75 57.11 3.57
C SER A 2 -79.75 55.60 3.28
N ASP A 3 -79.95 54.69 4.24
CA ASP A 3 -81.07 54.62 5.20
C ASP A 3 -80.65 54.01 6.55
N LEU A 4 -80.98 54.70 7.64
CA LEU A 4 -81.07 54.12 8.98
C LEU A 4 -82.53 53.70 9.20
N PRO A 5 -82.84 52.44 9.58
CA PRO A 5 -84.20 52.10 9.97
C PRO A 5 -84.54 52.79 11.30
N SER A 6 -85.71 53.42 11.34
CA SER A 6 -86.30 54.06 12.52
C SER A 6 -86.47 53.05 13.68
N PRO A 7 -86.34 53.47 14.95
CA PRO A 7 -86.59 52.60 16.09
C PRO A 7 -88.09 52.27 16.15
N SER A 8 -88.45 51.03 15.84
CA SER A 8 -89.82 50.53 16.05
C SER A 8 -90.17 50.57 17.54
N ALA A 9 -91.25 51.28 17.87
CA ALA A 9 -91.80 51.47 19.21
C ALA A 9 -92.49 50.21 19.79
N SER A 10 -91.82 49.05 19.72
CA SER A 10 -92.37 47.75 20.12
C SER A 10 -91.35 46.84 20.81
N ALA A 11 -90.51 47.39 21.70
CA ALA A 11 -89.71 46.60 22.62
C ALA A 11 -90.48 46.40 23.95
N LEU A 12 -90.49 45.16 24.45
CA LEU A 12 -90.96 44.80 25.80
C LEU A 12 -90.08 45.49 26.88
N PRO A 13 -90.52 45.56 28.16
CA PRO A 13 -89.72 46.12 29.24
C PRO A 13 -88.33 45.45 29.30
N ASP A 14 -87.27 46.25 29.18
CA ASP A 14 -85.86 45.82 29.08
C ASP A 14 -85.40 44.91 30.25
N GLU A 15 -86.04 45.01 31.42
CA GLU A 15 -85.61 44.31 32.65
C GLU A 15 -85.80 42.79 32.63
N LEU A 16 -86.93 42.29 32.11
CA LEU A 16 -87.28 40.86 32.16
C LEU A 16 -86.44 40.04 31.17
N GLY A 17 -86.27 40.56 29.95
CA GLY A 17 -85.40 39.96 28.93
C GLY A 17 -83.92 39.96 29.34
N PHE A 18 -83.47 40.99 30.05
CA PHE A 18 -82.07 41.13 30.48
C PHE A 18 -81.60 39.99 31.41
N ARG A 19 -82.47 39.50 32.31
CA ARG A 19 -82.13 38.40 33.23
C ARG A 19 -81.97 37.06 32.52
N LEU A 20 -82.86 36.74 31.58
CA LEU A 20 -82.78 35.54 30.74
C LEU A 20 -81.54 35.60 29.84
N ARG A 21 -81.27 36.74 29.20
CA ARG A 21 -80.06 36.97 28.39
C ARG A 21 -78.78 36.85 29.21
N ARG A 22 -78.73 37.37 30.44
CA ARG A 22 -77.58 37.20 31.34
C ARG A 22 -77.35 35.73 31.72
N LYS A 23 -78.41 34.96 31.92
CA LYS A 23 -78.31 33.50 32.16
C LYS A 23 -77.82 32.77 30.90
N LEU A 24 -78.35 33.06 29.72
CA LEU A 24 -77.88 32.48 28.44
C LEU A 24 -76.43 32.87 28.11
N ALA A 25 -76.03 34.12 28.35
CA ALA A 25 -74.66 34.58 28.23
C ALA A 25 -73.70 33.83 29.18
N THR A 26 -74.20 33.34 30.32
CA THR A 26 -73.42 32.48 31.23
C THR A 26 -73.23 31.08 30.66
N VAL A 27 -74.25 30.53 29.98
CA VAL A 27 -74.14 29.27 29.22
C VAL A 27 -73.14 29.42 28.08
N GLY A 28 -73.25 30.48 27.27
CA GLY A 28 -72.33 30.79 26.18
C GLY A 28 -70.88 30.95 26.63
N ARG A 29 -70.63 31.71 27.71
CA ARG A 29 -69.29 31.85 28.31
C ARG A 29 -68.73 30.51 28.80
N LYS A 30 -69.56 29.64 29.39
CA LYS A 30 -69.14 28.31 29.84
C LYS A 30 -68.82 27.39 28.66
N LEU A 31 -69.62 27.40 27.61
CA LEU A 31 -69.38 26.61 26.38
C LEU A 31 -68.03 27.00 25.74
N VAL A 32 -67.81 28.30 25.55
CA VAL A 32 -66.56 28.82 24.99
C VAL A 32 -65.37 28.47 25.89
N ARG A 33 -65.48 28.63 27.21
CA ARG A 33 -64.41 28.26 28.16
C ARG A 33 -64.08 26.77 28.12
N VAL A 34 -65.10 25.90 28.11
CA VAL A 34 -64.92 24.44 28.08
C VAL A 34 -64.22 23.98 26.81
N GLU A 35 -64.64 24.49 25.64
CA GLU A 35 -64.04 24.12 24.37
C GLU A 35 -62.64 24.73 24.18
N PHE A 36 -62.41 25.95 24.68
CA PHE A 36 -61.08 26.57 24.70
C PHE A 36 -60.08 25.77 25.54
N VAL A 37 -60.44 25.45 26.79
CA VAL A 37 -59.57 24.64 27.67
C VAL A 37 -59.35 23.25 27.10
N ARG A 38 -60.37 22.64 26.48
CA ARG A 38 -60.23 21.34 25.82
C ARG A 38 -59.21 21.40 24.69
N ARG A 39 -59.28 22.41 23.81
CA ARG A 39 -58.34 22.54 22.68
C ARG A 39 -56.91 22.84 23.15
N ILE A 40 -56.74 23.63 24.20
CA ILE A 40 -55.43 23.82 24.84
C ILE A 40 -54.92 22.50 25.41
N ALA A 41 -55.76 21.74 26.10
CA ALA A 41 -55.36 20.44 26.65
C ALA A 41 -54.91 19.47 25.55
N VAL A 42 -55.59 19.45 24.40
CA VAL A 42 -55.14 18.70 23.21
C VAL A 42 -53.77 19.21 22.71
N ALA A 43 -53.60 20.53 22.56
CA ALA A 43 -52.33 21.12 22.11
C ALA A 43 -51.16 20.74 23.04
N MET A 44 -51.37 20.79 24.36
CA MET A 44 -50.39 20.37 25.35
C MET A 44 -50.09 18.87 25.28
N SER A 45 -51.11 18.02 25.09
CA SER A 45 -50.89 16.57 24.91
C SER A 45 -50.06 16.29 23.64
N VAL A 46 -50.36 16.98 22.54
CA VAL A 46 -49.57 16.86 21.29
C VAL A 46 -48.13 17.32 21.49
N ALA A 47 -47.92 18.42 22.23
CA ALA A 47 -46.58 18.92 22.55
C ALA A 47 -45.77 17.90 23.36
N VAL A 48 -46.36 17.33 24.41
CA VAL A 48 -45.67 16.34 25.27
C VAL A 48 -45.39 15.05 24.50
N VAL A 49 -46.36 14.49 23.79
CA VAL A 49 -46.15 13.27 22.97
C VAL A 49 -45.11 13.51 21.89
N GLY A 50 -45.21 14.65 21.19
CA GLY A 50 -44.25 15.03 20.15
C GLY A 50 -42.84 15.15 20.71
N LEU A 51 -42.67 15.80 21.87
CA LEU A 51 -41.37 15.92 22.51
C LEU A 51 -40.80 14.55 22.91
N VAL A 52 -41.58 13.68 23.53
CA VAL A 52 -41.16 12.31 23.89
C VAL A 52 -40.72 11.53 22.66
N LEU A 53 -41.44 11.67 21.54
CA LEU A 53 -41.09 11.02 20.29
C LEU A 53 -39.77 11.55 19.71
N VAL A 54 -39.55 12.87 19.73
CA VAL A 54 -38.29 13.48 19.30
C VAL A 54 -37.12 12.98 20.15
N LEU A 55 -37.27 12.95 21.48
CA LEU A 55 -36.24 12.44 22.39
C LEU A 55 -35.91 10.96 22.10
N SER A 56 -36.94 10.15 21.84
CA SER A 56 -36.79 8.72 21.55
C SER A 56 -36.07 8.48 20.21
N VAL A 57 -36.42 9.25 19.17
CA VAL A 57 -35.78 9.17 17.86
C VAL A 57 -34.34 9.68 17.92
N ASP A 58 -34.08 10.79 18.63
CA ASP A 58 -32.74 11.35 18.80
C ASP A 58 -31.81 10.37 19.53
N TRP A 59 -32.32 9.64 20.53
CA TRP A 59 -31.56 8.60 21.21
C TRP A 59 -31.20 7.41 20.30
N LEU A 60 -32.12 7.00 19.42
CA LEU A 60 -31.95 5.84 18.53
C LEU A 60 -31.00 6.14 17.36
N VAL A 61 -31.17 7.31 16.73
CA VAL A 61 -30.55 7.64 15.43
C VAL A 61 -29.41 8.64 15.53
N ASP A 62 -29.31 9.40 16.63
CA ASP A 62 -28.41 10.55 16.77
C ASP A 62 -28.68 11.62 15.71
N LEU A 63 -29.74 12.42 15.91
CA LEU A 63 -30.16 13.39 14.91
C LEU A 63 -29.13 14.54 14.81
N PRO A 64 -28.67 14.89 13.60
CA PRO A 64 -27.81 16.05 13.41
C PRO A 64 -28.58 17.34 13.74
N LEU A 65 -27.84 18.41 14.05
CA LEU A 65 -28.40 19.67 14.55
C LEU A 65 -29.43 20.29 13.59
N ASP A 66 -29.19 20.21 12.28
CA ASP A 66 -30.10 20.74 11.26
C ASP A 66 -31.45 20.00 11.24
N VAL A 67 -31.41 18.66 11.30
CA VAL A 67 -32.62 17.84 11.33
C VAL A 67 -33.38 18.06 12.62
N ARG A 68 -32.67 18.16 13.76
CA ARG A 68 -33.30 18.46 15.05
C ARG A 68 -34.01 19.81 15.03
N THR A 69 -33.34 20.83 14.48
CA THR A 69 -33.91 22.18 14.32
C THR A 69 -35.18 22.14 13.49
N GLY A 70 -35.14 21.47 12.33
CA GLY A 70 -36.32 21.31 11.47
C GLY A 70 -37.47 20.56 12.15
N VAL A 71 -37.18 19.47 12.87
CA VAL A 71 -38.18 18.68 13.59
C VAL A 71 -38.84 19.48 14.70
N ILE A 72 -38.08 20.30 15.44
CA ILE A 72 -38.61 21.12 16.53
C ILE A 72 -39.37 22.33 16.03
N ILE A 73 -38.93 22.97 14.95
CA ILE A 73 -39.71 23.99 14.26
C ILE A 73 -41.02 23.38 13.75
N GLY A 74 -40.98 22.17 13.17
CA GLY A 74 -42.17 21.44 12.73
C GLY A 74 -43.14 21.13 13.88
N LEU A 75 -42.62 20.62 15.01
CA LEU A 75 -43.42 20.37 16.21
C LEU A 75 -44.00 21.67 16.78
N GLY A 76 -43.20 22.74 16.85
CA GLY A 76 -43.62 24.07 17.29
C GLY A 76 -44.71 24.65 16.38
N GLY A 77 -44.57 24.49 15.06
CA GLY A 77 -45.57 24.87 14.07
C GLY A 77 -46.88 24.09 14.24
N LEU A 78 -46.80 22.77 14.43
CA LEU A 78 -47.96 21.93 14.69
C LEU A 78 -48.70 22.35 15.96
N VAL A 79 -47.98 22.52 17.07
CA VAL A 79 -48.54 23.02 18.34
C VAL A 79 -49.15 24.40 18.17
N SER A 80 -48.49 25.29 17.43
CA SER A 80 -49.00 26.63 17.11
C SER A 80 -50.31 26.58 16.33
N VAL A 81 -50.47 25.67 15.35
CA VAL A 81 -51.74 25.46 14.64
C VAL A 81 -52.85 25.02 15.60
N PHE A 82 -52.58 24.12 16.54
CA PHE A 82 -53.57 23.71 17.55
C PHE A 82 -53.92 24.84 18.53
N LEU A 83 -52.94 25.65 18.95
CA LEU A 83 -53.16 26.82 19.78
C LEU A 83 -53.95 27.92 19.04
N LEU A 84 -53.65 28.16 17.76
CA LEU A 84 -54.43 29.05 16.90
C LEU A 84 -55.86 28.55 16.74
N ARG A 85 -56.07 27.24 16.53
CA ARG A 85 -57.41 26.64 16.53
C ARG A 85 -58.14 26.77 17.87
N ALA A 86 -57.40 26.81 18.99
CA ALA A 86 -57.97 27.10 20.30
C ALA A 86 -58.38 28.58 20.41
N LEU A 87 -57.53 29.51 19.97
CA LEU A 87 -57.81 30.94 19.97
C LEU A 87 -58.99 31.29 19.05
N VAL A 88 -59.01 30.73 17.84
CA VAL A 88 -60.12 30.87 16.89
C VAL A 88 -61.42 30.29 17.47
N ALA A 89 -61.35 29.28 18.34
CA ALA A 89 -62.53 28.77 19.05
C ALA A 89 -63.19 29.85 19.94
N LEU A 90 -62.41 30.79 20.48
CA LEU A 90 -62.92 31.88 21.33
C LEU A 90 -63.89 32.81 20.57
N VAL A 91 -63.74 32.88 19.25
CA VAL A 91 -64.57 33.67 18.35
C VAL A 91 -65.62 32.78 17.67
N THR A 92 -65.21 31.65 17.08
CA THR A 92 -66.09 30.78 16.29
C THR A 92 -67.08 29.95 17.10
N GLN A 93 -66.81 29.70 18.39
CA GLN A 93 -67.77 29.00 19.27
C GLN A 93 -68.72 29.96 19.99
N ARG A 94 -68.66 31.26 19.71
CA ARG A 94 -69.71 32.20 20.13
C ARG A 94 -70.96 31.87 19.33
N ARG A 95 -71.94 31.26 19.99
CA ARG A 95 -73.25 30.95 19.41
C ARG A 95 -74.21 32.10 19.67
N ASP A 96 -75.12 32.33 18.74
CA ASP A 96 -76.21 33.30 18.92
C ASP A 96 -77.10 32.88 20.10
N GLU A 97 -77.76 33.86 20.73
CA GLU A 97 -78.61 33.63 21.90
C GLU A 97 -79.77 32.68 21.58
N GLU A 98 -80.30 32.70 20.35
CA GLU A 98 -81.33 31.75 19.89
C GLU A 98 -80.82 30.31 19.83
N THR A 99 -79.59 30.10 19.34
CA THR A 99 -78.98 28.77 19.29
C THR A 99 -78.70 28.24 20.70
N LEU A 100 -78.31 29.13 21.63
CA LEU A 100 -78.14 28.78 23.04
C LEU A 100 -79.47 28.47 23.72
N ALA A 101 -80.53 29.22 23.40
CA ALA A 101 -81.88 28.97 23.88
C ALA A 101 -82.38 27.60 23.41
N LEU A 102 -82.25 27.30 22.11
CA LEU A 102 -82.61 26.00 21.54
C LEU A 102 -81.84 24.84 22.19
N MET A 103 -80.53 24.99 22.38
CA MET A 103 -79.69 23.97 23.04
C MET A 103 -80.14 23.69 24.49
N VAL A 104 -80.60 24.72 25.19
CA VAL A 104 -81.14 24.58 26.56
C VAL A 104 -82.52 23.91 26.54
N GLU A 105 -83.40 24.27 25.60
CA GLU A 105 -84.73 23.63 25.45
C GLU A 105 -84.65 22.16 25.03
N GLU A 106 -83.73 21.79 24.12
CA GLU A 106 -83.50 20.40 23.72
C GLU A 106 -83.11 19.51 24.91
N ARG A 107 -82.43 20.08 25.91
CA ARG A 107 -82.00 19.36 27.11
C ARG A 107 -83.04 19.38 28.22
N GLU A 108 -83.87 20.42 28.27
CA GLU A 108 -84.95 20.61 29.24
C GLU A 108 -86.30 20.83 28.51
N PRO A 109 -87.02 19.76 28.13
CA PRO A 109 -88.27 19.86 27.36
C PRO A 109 -89.40 20.64 28.05
N GLY A 110 -89.26 20.95 29.35
CA GLY A 110 -90.23 21.72 30.14
C GLY A 110 -90.47 23.16 29.65
N PHE A 111 -89.52 23.74 28.91
CA PHE A 111 -89.65 25.08 28.34
C PHE A 111 -90.72 25.16 27.24
N ARG A 112 -91.04 24.06 26.53
CA ARG A 112 -92.11 23.99 25.50
C ARG A 112 -92.07 25.16 24.50
N SER A 113 -90.90 25.45 23.93
CA SER A 113 -90.66 26.56 22.98
C SER A 113 -90.82 27.98 23.55
N ARG A 114 -91.04 28.13 24.85
CA ARG A 114 -91.21 29.45 25.49
C ARG A 114 -89.88 30.19 25.65
N LEU A 115 -88.75 29.49 25.82
CA LEU A 115 -87.42 30.10 25.98
C LEU A 115 -86.90 30.65 24.64
N ILE A 116 -87.04 29.89 23.55
CA ILE A 116 -86.65 30.38 22.22
C ILE A 116 -87.55 31.53 21.76
N ALA A 117 -88.87 31.42 21.96
CA ALA A 117 -89.81 32.48 21.63
C ALA A 117 -89.54 33.76 22.44
N SER A 118 -89.30 33.63 23.74
CA SER A 118 -88.93 34.78 24.61
C SER A 118 -87.67 35.50 24.13
N VAL A 119 -86.66 34.78 23.61
CA VAL A 119 -85.44 35.38 23.05
C VAL A 119 -85.71 36.06 21.71
N GLN A 120 -86.52 35.46 20.82
CA GLN A 120 -86.88 36.04 19.52
C GLN A 120 -87.70 37.34 19.66
N PHE A 121 -88.66 37.38 20.61
CA PHE A 121 -89.41 38.58 20.93
C PHE A 121 -88.52 39.65 21.58
N ALA A 122 -87.60 39.28 22.48
CA ALA A 122 -86.66 40.21 23.10
C ALA A 122 -85.60 40.79 22.13
N GLN A 123 -85.31 40.09 21.02
CA GLN A 123 -84.42 40.56 19.96
C GLN A 123 -85.12 41.42 18.90
N GLY A 124 -86.45 41.60 18.99
CA GLY A 124 -87.23 42.35 18.00
C GLY A 124 -87.33 41.66 16.63
N LYS A 125 -86.94 40.38 16.54
CA LYS A 125 -86.99 39.57 15.31
C LYS A 125 -88.39 39.03 15.01
N ALA A 126 -89.26 39.01 16.02
CA ALA A 126 -90.67 38.66 15.89
C ALA A 126 -91.53 39.91 16.15
N THR A 127 -92.34 40.30 15.16
CA THR A 127 -93.22 41.48 15.24
C THR A 127 -94.48 41.14 16.04
N VAL A 128 -94.84 42.00 17.00
CA VAL A 128 -96.08 41.85 17.78
C VAL A 128 -97.19 42.64 17.07
N PRO A 129 -98.26 42.01 16.55
CA PRO A 129 -99.25 42.70 15.71
C PRO A 129 -100.22 43.64 16.46
N ASP A 130 -100.51 43.40 17.75
CA ASP A 130 -101.55 44.09 18.52
C ASP A 130 -101.14 44.38 19.98
N GLU A 131 -101.74 45.40 20.63
CA GLU A 131 -101.56 45.66 22.08
C GLU A 131 -102.01 44.48 22.96
N GLY A 132 -103.05 43.75 22.55
CA GLY A 132 -103.51 42.53 23.23
C GLY A 132 -102.50 41.37 23.15
N ALA A 133 -101.73 41.28 22.06
CA ALA A 133 -100.68 40.29 21.92
C ALA A 133 -99.45 40.62 22.79
N ARG A 134 -99.22 41.90 23.11
CA ARG A 134 -98.12 42.33 24.00
C ARG A 134 -98.25 41.75 25.41
N LEU A 135 -99.47 41.72 25.97
CA LEU A 135 -99.74 41.14 27.29
C LEU A 135 -99.48 39.63 27.32
N ILE A 136 -99.78 38.91 26.23
CA ILE A 136 -99.54 37.46 26.11
C ILE A 136 -98.03 37.18 26.06
N VAL A 137 -97.28 37.98 25.29
CA VAL A 137 -95.82 37.84 25.21
C VAL A 137 -95.16 38.18 26.55
N GLU A 138 -95.63 39.22 27.26
CA GLU A 138 -95.12 39.59 28.58
C GLU A 138 -95.37 38.47 29.60
N ARG A 139 -96.58 37.90 29.65
CA ARG A 139 -96.90 36.74 30.51
C ARG A 139 -96.08 35.50 30.14
N MET A 140 -95.82 35.25 28.87
CA MET A 140 -94.95 34.14 28.42
C MET A 140 -93.51 34.33 28.92
N VAL A 141 -92.96 35.56 28.83
CA VAL A 141 -91.61 35.88 29.29
C VAL A 141 -91.52 35.75 30.81
N GLU A 142 -92.52 36.23 31.56
CA GLU A 142 -92.60 36.09 33.02
C GLU A 142 -92.66 34.62 33.47
N GLU A 143 -93.53 33.81 32.83
CA GLU A 143 -93.59 32.37 33.07
C GLU A 143 -92.26 31.70 32.77
N THR A 144 -91.64 32.03 31.64
CA THR A 144 -90.32 31.49 31.23
C THR A 144 -89.24 31.85 32.24
N GLU A 145 -89.21 33.08 32.74
CA GLU A 145 -88.26 33.49 33.77
C GLU A 145 -88.52 32.74 35.09
N SER A 146 -89.78 32.65 35.53
CA SER A 146 -90.16 31.96 36.75
C SER A 146 -89.75 30.47 36.72
N PHE A 147 -89.90 29.82 35.57
CA PHE A 147 -89.49 28.44 35.36
C PHE A 147 -87.95 28.31 35.26
N ALA A 148 -87.27 29.29 34.64
CA ALA A 148 -85.81 29.33 34.55
C ALA A 148 -85.12 29.72 35.86
N ARG A 149 -85.81 30.32 36.84
CA ARG A 149 -85.26 30.79 38.13
C ARG A 149 -84.52 29.69 38.92
N PRO A 150 -85.14 28.53 39.22
CA PRO A 150 -84.50 27.45 39.98
C PRO A 150 -83.47 26.65 39.18
N LEU A 151 -83.51 26.71 37.84
CA LEU A 151 -82.66 25.88 36.97
C LEU A 151 -81.27 26.50 36.73
N LYS A 152 -80.23 25.67 36.85
CA LYS A 152 -78.85 26.02 36.48
C LYS A 152 -78.61 25.72 34.99
N LEU A 153 -79.06 26.62 34.11
CA LEU A 153 -78.96 26.46 32.64
C LEU A 153 -77.53 26.17 32.13
N ALA A 154 -76.50 26.52 32.90
CA ALA A 154 -75.11 26.24 32.57
C ALA A 154 -74.73 24.74 32.64
N GLU A 155 -75.53 23.87 33.26
CA GLU A 155 -75.27 22.43 33.34
C GLU A 155 -75.56 21.67 32.04
N VAL A 156 -76.27 22.31 31.10
CA VAL A 156 -76.52 21.79 29.74
C VAL A 156 -75.22 21.58 28.95
N VAL A 157 -74.16 22.33 29.27
CA VAL A 157 -72.86 22.21 28.59
C VAL A 157 -72.19 20.88 28.94
N ASN A 158 -72.05 19.99 27.95
CA ASN A 158 -71.40 18.69 28.13
C ASN A 158 -69.88 18.83 28.38
N THR A 159 -69.46 18.58 29.63
CA THR A 159 -68.05 18.63 30.05
C THR A 159 -67.32 17.29 29.92
N ARG A 160 -68.00 16.20 29.52
CA ARG A 160 -67.39 14.87 29.43
C ARG A 160 -66.18 14.82 28.46
N PRO A 161 -66.22 15.43 27.27
CA PRO A 161 -65.07 15.46 26.37
C PRO A 161 -63.87 16.20 26.97
N LEU A 162 -64.10 17.31 27.66
CA LEU A 162 -63.06 18.06 28.37
C LEU A 162 -62.40 17.20 29.45
N LYS A 163 -63.20 16.53 30.30
CA LYS A 163 -62.66 15.65 31.35
C LYS A 163 -61.81 14.52 30.78
N ARG A 164 -62.23 13.91 29.68
CA ARG A 164 -61.44 12.87 28.98
C ARG A 164 -60.11 13.41 28.47
N THR A 165 -60.12 14.57 27.79
CA THR A 165 -58.89 15.19 27.29
C THR A 165 -57.94 15.57 28.43
N LEU A 166 -58.47 16.10 29.54
CA LEU A 166 -57.66 16.47 30.70
C LEU A 166 -57.07 15.23 31.40
N LEU A 167 -57.82 14.12 31.46
CA LEU A 167 -57.31 12.84 31.95
C LEU A 167 -56.20 12.29 31.05
N VAL A 168 -56.35 12.36 29.72
CA VAL A 168 -55.28 11.98 28.78
C VAL A 168 -54.04 12.86 28.98
N LEU A 169 -54.20 14.18 29.11
CA LEU A 169 -53.08 15.09 29.37
C LEU A 169 -52.38 14.72 30.69
N LEU A 170 -53.12 14.41 31.74
CA LEU A 170 -52.57 14.01 33.03
C LEU A 170 -51.83 12.68 32.93
N LEU A 171 -52.37 11.69 32.22
CA LEU A 171 -51.70 10.40 32.00
C LEU A 171 -50.42 10.56 31.18
N VAL A 172 -50.48 11.28 30.06
CA VAL A 172 -49.32 11.53 29.19
C VAL A 172 -48.26 12.35 29.94
N GLY A 173 -48.67 13.39 30.65
CA GLY A 173 -47.77 14.22 31.46
C GLY A 173 -47.16 13.45 32.63
N GLY A 174 -47.94 12.60 33.29
CA GLY A 174 -47.48 11.72 34.37
C GLY A 174 -46.48 10.68 33.88
N LEU A 175 -46.74 10.02 32.74
CA LEU A 175 -45.82 9.08 32.11
C LEU A 175 -44.52 9.78 31.67
N ALA A 176 -44.62 10.96 31.06
CA ALA A 176 -43.45 11.74 30.66
C ALA A 176 -42.62 12.19 31.87
N GLY A 177 -43.26 12.66 32.93
CA GLY A 177 -42.60 13.05 34.19
C GLY A 177 -41.96 11.88 34.90
N ALA A 178 -42.64 10.72 34.98
CA ALA A 178 -42.06 9.49 35.52
C ALA A 178 -40.85 9.03 34.70
N GLY A 179 -40.95 9.07 33.35
CA GLY A 179 -39.85 8.76 32.46
C GLY A 179 -38.64 9.68 32.66
N TYR A 180 -38.87 10.98 32.86
CA TYR A 180 -37.81 11.95 33.17
C TYR A 180 -37.10 11.64 34.49
N HIS A 181 -37.86 11.31 35.54
CA HIS A 181 -37.26 10.98 36.84
C HIS A 181 -36.52 9.64 36.85
N LEU A 182 -37.06 8.62 36.16
CA LEU A 182 -36.42 7.30 36.05
C LEU A 182 -35.19 7.32 35.13
N GLY A 183 -35.18 8.18 34.11
CA GLY A 183 -34.08 8.29 33.15
C GLY A 183 -32.86 9.06 33.65
N GLY A 184 -32.99 9.85 34.71
CA GLY A 184 -31.89 10.59 35.34
C GLY A 184 -31.15 11.49 34.35
N SER A 185 -29.82 11.39 34.33
CA SER A 185 -28.94 12.18 33.45
C SER A 185 -29.17 11.93 31.95
N ILE A 186 -29.60 10.72 31.56
CA ILE A 186 -29.86 10.38 30.15
C ILE A 186 -31.00 11.24 29.59
N THR A 187 -32.11 11.35 30.34
CA THR A 187 -33.26 12.17 29.93
C THR A 187 -32.98 13.66 30.02
N GLU A 188 -32.13 14.09 30.97
CA GLU A 188 -31.70 15.48 31.08
C GLU A 188 -30.86 15.90 29.85
N ASP A 189 -29.88 15.09 29.46
CA ASP A 189 -29.04 15.36 28.29
C ASP A 189 -29.86 15.32 27.00
N LEU A 190 -30.77 14.35 26.83
CA LEU A 190 -31.68 14.31 25.69
C LEU A 190 -32.59 15.54 25.64
N LEU A 191 -33.06 16.04 26.79
CA LEU A 191 -33.89 17.24 26.86
C LEU A 191 -33.10 18.50 26.50
N LYS A 192 -31.86 18.64 27.00
CA LYS A 192 -30.93 19.72 26.59
C LYS A 192 -30.68 19.67 25.08
N ARG A 193 -30.44 18.48 24.55
CA ARG A 193 -30.27 18.24 23.11
C ARG A 193 -31.52 18.66 22.34
N ALA A 194 -32.71 18.26 22.79
CA ALA A 194 -33.97 18.72 22.20
C ALA A 194 -34.04 20.25 22.19
N PHE A 195 -33.63 20.96 23.24
CA PHE A 195 -33.54 22.43 23.18
C PHE A 195 -32.30 22.98 22.44
N LEU A 196 -31.81 22.25 21.43
CA LEU A 196 -30.70 22.60 20.53
C LEU A 196 -29.34 22.79 21.24
N SER A 197 -29.16 22.25 22.44
CA SER A 197 -27.85 22.25 23.10
C SER A 197 -26.90 21.25 22.44
N ASP A 198 -25.62 21.64 22.32
CA ASP A 198 -24.54 20.83 21.74
C ASP A 198 -23.95 19.86 22.78
N VAL A 199 -24.80 18.99 23.31
CA VAL A 199 -24.39 17.89 24.18
C VAL A 199 -24.34 16.62 23.32
N PRO A 200 -23.32 15.76 23.43
CA PRO A 200 -23.30 14.46 22.75
C PRO A 200 -24.44 13.56 23.25
N VAL A 201 -24.91 12.60 22.44
CA VAL A 201 -25.91 11.62 22.90
C VAL A 201 -25.36 10.94 24.16
N PRO A 202 -26.16 10.83 25.24
CA PRO A 202 -25.78 10.00 26.37
C PRO A 202 -25.69 8.54 25.92
N ARG A 203 -24.46 8.04 25.84
CA ARG A 203 -24.10 6.66 25.54
C ARG A 203 -23.38 6.06 26.75
N ALA A 204 -23.59 4.78 27.01
CA ALA A 204 -22.88 4.07 28.07
C ALA A 204 -21.37 4.02 27.79
N THR A 205 -21.00 3.91 26.51
CA THR A 205 -19.61 3.81 26.06
C THR A 205 -19.32 4.91 25.02
N ARG A 206 -18.22 5.65 25.18
CA ARG A 206 -17.77 6.69 24.23
C ARG A 206 -16.38 6.36 23.70
N VAL A 207 -16.22 6.36 22.37
CA VAL A 207 -14.89 6.25 21.74
C VAL A 207 -14.32 7.65 21.60
N VAL A 208 -13.28 7.97 22.37
CA VAL A 208 -12.69 9.32 22.46
C VAL A 208 -11.56 9.50 21.46
N TRP A 209 -10.83 8.43 21.17
CA TRP A 209 -9.70 8.46 20.26
C TRP A 209 -9.62 7.17 19.45
N THR A 210 -9.13 7.25 18.22
CA THR A 210 -8.83 6.08 17.39
C THR A 210 -7.61 6.40 16.52
N SER A 211 -6.92 5.37 16.02
CA SER A 211 -5.84 5.53 15.06
C SER A 211 -6.31 6.30 13.83
N ARG A 212 -5.49 7.22 13.32
CA ARG A 212 -5.76 8.04 12.12
C ARG A 212 -4.55 8.04 11.20
N ASP A 213 -4.77 8.42 9.94
CA ASP A 213 -3.73 8.64 8.93
C ASP A 213 -2.75 7.47 8.75
N LEU A 214 -3.26 6.25 8.86
CA LEU A 214 -2.46 5.03 8.70
C LEU A 214 -2.17 4.81 7.21
N ARG A 215 -0.91 4.99 6.84
CA ARG A 215 -0.36 4.61 5.53
C ARG A 215 0.53 3.40 5.72
N ILE A 216 0.26 2.33 4.99
CA ILE A 216 0.96 1.06 5.12
C ILE A 216 1.24 0.49 3.73
N GLY A 217 2.23 -0.40 3.65
CA GLY A 217 2.49 -1.12 2.42
C GLY A 217 1.47 -2.22 2.21
N ILE A 218 1.14 -2.49 0.95
CA ILE A 218 0.42 -3.70 0.58
C ILE A 218 1.20 -4.91 1.13
N GLY A 219 0.49 -5.78 1.87
CA GLY A 219 1.05 -6.95 2.54
C GLY A 219 1.49 -6.72 3.99
N ASP A 220 1.40 -5.50 4.51
CA ASP A 220 1.79 -5.20 5.90
C ASP A 220 0.69 -5.53 6.90
N THR A 221 1.12 -5.64 8.15
CA THR A 221 0.23 -5.77 9.30
C THR A 221 -0.06 -4.39 9.87
N VAL A 222 -1.34 -4.07 10.07
CA VAL A 222 -1.78 -2.82 10.68
C VAL A 222 -2.52 -3.08 11.98
N THR A 223 -2.15 -2.31 13.00
CA THR A 223 -2.80 -2.36 14.31
C THR A 223 -3.69 -1.14 14.46
N VAL A 224 -5.00 -1.36 14.52
CA VAL A 224 -6.00 -0.32 14.75
C VAL A 224 -6.36 -0.27 16.22
N GLU A 225 -6.26 0.92 16.80
CA GLU A 225 -6.54 1.16 18.21
C GLU A 225 -7.71 2.12 18.41
N GLY A 226 -8.43 1.93 19.50
CA GLY A 226 -9.52 2.81 19.93
C GLY A 226 -9.53 2.97 21.45
N ARG A 227 -9.49 4.21 21.92
CA ARG A 227 -9.61 4.54 23.36
C ARG A 227 -11.05 4.87 23.72
N VAL A 228 -11.51 4.31 24.83
CA VAL A 228 -12.88 4.40 25.30
C VAL A 228 -12.96 5.05 26.68
N GLU A 229 -14.05 5.77 26.93
CA GLU A 229 -14.47 6.26 28.24
C GLU A 229 -15.90 5.79 28.57
N GLY A 230 -16.20 5.65 29.86
CA GLY A 230 -17.50 5.22 30.38
C GLY A 230 -17.52 3.73 30.73
N TYR A 231 -18.52 3.01 30.22
CA TYR A 231 -18.62 1.57 30.41
C TYR A 231 -17.69 0.83 29.44
N GLU A 232 -16.78 0.03 29.98
CA GLU A 232 -15.70 -0.66 29.26
C GLU A 232 -15.99 -2.18 29.17
N PRO A 233 -16.66 -2.66 28.09
CA PRO A 233 -16.89 -4.09 27.90
C PRO A 233 -15.60 -4.86 27.57
N GLU A 234 -15.57 -6.18 27.75
CA GLU A 234 -14.37 -6.97 27.40
C GLU A 234 -14.10 -7.04 25.90
N GLU A 235 -15.12 -6.86 25.06
CA GLU A 235 -15.04 -7.04 23.61
C GLU A 235 -15.48 -5.78 22.84
N GLY A 236 -14.72 -5.45 21.80
CA GLY A 236 -15.06 -4.45 20.80
C GLY A 236 -15.19 -5.06 19.40
N SER A 237 -15.66 -4.27 18.44
CA SER A 237 -15.63 -4.69 17.03
C SER A 237 -15.21 -3.56 16.10
N LEU A 238 -14.34 -3.89 15.16
CA LEU A 238 -13.91 -3.04 14.09
C LEU A 238 -14.72 -3.37 12.84
N ARG A 239 -15.49 -2.40 12.34
CA ARG A 239 -16.26 -2.56 11.09
C ARG A 239 -15.45 -1.96 9.95
N ILE A 240 -15.10 -2.79 8.99
CA ILE A 240 -14.25 -2.44 7.85
C ILE A 240 -15.07 -2.49 6.57
N ARG A 241 -14.81 -1.53 5.69
CA ARG A 241 -15.29 -1.51 4.32
C ARG A 241 -14.10 -1.21 3.40
N TYR A 242 -13.70 -2.22 2.65
CA TYR A 242 -12.62 -2.15 1.69
C TYR A 242 -13.01 -1.36 0.44
N ALA A 243 -12.01 -0.91 -0.32
CA ALA A 243 -12.21 -0.20 -1.58
C ALA A 243 -13.01 -1.04 -2.61
N SER A 244 -12.83 -2.36 -2.64
CA SER A 244 -13.62 -3.31 -3.44
C SER A 244 -15.11 -3.36 -3.09
N GLY A 245 -15.54 -2.73 -1.98
CA GLY A 245 -16.91 -2.79 -1.47
C GLY A 245 -17.16 -3.96 -0.50
N ARG A 246 -16.20 -4.88 -0.36
CA ARG A 246 -16.23 -5.95 0.64
C ARG A 246 -16.33 -5.36 2.05
N ARG A 247 -17.16 -5.98 2.90
CA ARG A 247 -17.36 -5.56 4.29
C ARG A 247 -16.93 -6.68 5.22
N GLN A 248 -16.19 -6.32 6.26
CA GLN A 248 -15.71 -7.26 7.26
C GLN A 248 -15.94 -6.69 8.66
N LYS A 249 -16.17 -7.59 9.61
CA LYS A 249 -16.22 -7.26 11.04
C LYS A 249 -15.08 -8.03 11.71
N VAL A 250 -14.17 -7.31 12.34
CA VAL A 250 -13.04 -7.88 13.10
C VAL A 250 -13.29 -7.64 14.58
N ARG A 251 -12.97 -8.62 15.42
CA ARG A 251 -13.07 -8.49 16.87
C ARG A 251 -11.91 -7.64 17.37
N MET A 252 -12.19 -6.72 18.31
CA MET A 252 -11.15 -5.96 19.01
C MET A 252 -11.05 -6.48 20.44
N GLU A 253 -9.82 -6.63 20.91
CA GLU A 253 -9.51 -7.08 22.26
C GLU A 253 -9.16 -5.89 23.14
N ARG A 254 -9.58 -5.94 24.40
CA ARG A 254 -9.26 -4.94 25.41
C ARG A 254 -7.81 -5.17 25.89
N GLY A 255 -6.99 -4.12 25.81
CA GLY A 255 -5.63 -4.13 26.32
C GLY A 255 -5.56 -4.11 27.84
N SER A 256 -4.38 -4.42 28.38
CA SER A 256 -4.11 -4.48 29.82
C SER A 256 -4.33 -3.14 30.55
N GLU A 257 -4.19 -2.01 29.86
CA GLU A 257 -4.44 -0.66 30.39
C GLU A 257 -5.93 -0.26 30.43
N GLY A 258 -6.85 -1.23 30.33
CA GLY A 258 -8.28 -1.06 30.63
C GLY A 258 -9.08 -0.26 29.59
N ASN A 259 -8.48 0.69 28.88
CA ASN A 259 -9.27 1.68 28.14
C ASN A 259 -8.94 1.68 26.64
N LEU A 260 -7.98 0.85 26.22
CA LEU A 260 -7.51 0.75 24.85
C LEU A 260 -7.95 -0.58 24.24
N TYR A 261 -8.61 -0.53 23.09
CA TYR A 261 -8.99 -1.71 22.32
C TYR A 261 -8.13 -1.79 21.08
N ARG A 262 -7.65 -2.99 20.76
CA ARG A 262 -6.74 -3.24 19.66
C ARG A 262 -7.31 -4.31 18.73
N ALA A 263 -7.19 -4.10 17.42
CA ALA A 263 -7.35 -5.14 16.42
C ALA A 263 -6.17 -5.10 15.46
N THR A 264 -5.54 -6.25 15.28
CA THR A 264 -4.44 -6.44 14.35
C THR A 264 -4.99 -7.07 13.07
N LEU A 265 -4.73 -6.42 11.94
CA LEU A 265 -5.02 -6.95 10.61
C LEU A 265 -3.72 -7.29 9.93
N GLU A 266 -3.51 -8.57 9.69
CA GLU A 266 -2.33 -9.07 8.97
C GLU A 266 -2.59 -9.03 7.46
N ASN A 267 -1.51 -8.81 6.69
CA ASN A 267 -1.52 -8.93 5.23
C ASN A 267 -2.58 -8.06 4.54
N VAL A 268 -2.57 -6.74 4.79
CA VAL A 268 -3.53 -5.82 4.16
C VAL A 268 -3.22 -5.63 2.68
N GLN A 269 -4.16 -6.02 1.82
CA GLN A 269 -3.97 -5.99 0.36
C GLN A 269 -4.55 -4.74 -0.33
N GLU A 270 -5.52 -4.08 0.30
CA GLU A 270 -6.28 -2.98 -0.31
C GLU A 270 -6.61 -1.92 0.73
N SER A 271 -6.68 -0.66 0.31
CA SER A 271 -7.12 0.46 1.16
C SER A 271 -8.54 0.24 1.69
N PHE A 272 -8.80 0.66 2.93
CA PHE A 272 -10.11 0.48 3.54
C PHE A 272 -10.51 1.61 4.47
N THR A 273 -11.82 1.76 4.63
CA THR A 273 -12.42 2.64 5.65
C THR A 273 -12.86 1.79 6.84
N PHE A 274 -12.63 2.27 8.06
CA PHE A 274 -13.02 1.55 9.25
C PHE A 274 -13.78 2.42 10.25
N ARG A 275 -14.49 1.76 11.15
CA ARG A 275 -15.18 2.37 12.28
C ARG A 275 -15.09 1.45 13.49
N VAL A 276 -14.59 1.96 14.60
CA VAL A 276 -14.56 1.28 15.89
C VAL A 276 -15.97 1.33 16.50
N VAL A 277 -16.48 0.17 16.91
CA VAL A 277 -17.81 0.01 17.52
C VAL A 277 -17.66 -0.83 18.77
N ILE A 278 -17.89 -0.19 19.93
CA ILE A 278 -17.75 -0.81 21.26
C ILE A 278 -19.05 -0.55 22.00
N LYS A 279 -19.83 -1.62 22.22
CA LYS A 279 -21.21 -1.55 22.71
C LYS A 279 -22.07 -0.54 21.92
N ASP A 280 -22.42 0.60 22.52
CA ASP A 280 -23.21 1.67 21.91
C ASP A 280 -22.36 2.86 21.42
N GLY A 281 -21.07 2.87 21.76
CA GLY A 281 -20.07 3.82 21.29
C GLY A 281 -19.61 3.54 19.87
N ARG A 282 -19.49 4.60 19.06
CA ARG A 282 -19.02 4.53 17.66
C ARG A 282 -18.03 5.65 17.38
N SER A 283 -16.90 5.34 16.76
CA SER A 283 -15.92 6.34 16.32
C SER A 283 -16.37 7.13 15.09
N SER A 284 -15.60 8.16 14.71
CA SER A 284 -15.56 8.68 13.34
C SER A 284 -15.17 7.57 12.35
N ARG A 285 -15.51 7.76 11.07
CA ARG A 285 -14.98 6.90 10.00
C ARG A 285 -13.59 7.41 9.65
N GLU A 286 -12.61 6.53 9.72
CA GLU A 286 -11.22 6.81 9.35
C GLU A 286 -10.82 5.86 8.20
N SER A 287 -9.69 6.14 7.55
CA SER A 287 -9.18 5.33 6.45
C SER A 287 -7.75 4.85 6.70
N VAL A 288 -7.48 3.65 6.20
CA VAL A 288 -6.14 3.10 6.02
C VAL A 288 -5.85 3.10 4.52
N VAL A 289 -4.73 3.70 4.13
CA VAL A 289 -4.26 3.73 2.74
C VAL A 289 -3.18 2.66 2.58
N ALA A 290 -3.45 1.67 1.74
CA ALA A 290 -2.47 0.67 1.34
C ALA A 290 -1.76 1.15 0.07
N LEU A 291 -0.46 1.40 0.18
CA LEU A 291 0.39 1.83 -0.93
C LEU A 291 1.14 0.63 -1.51
N PRO A 292 1.27 0.54 -2.85
CA PRO A 292 2.15 -0.45 -3.45
C PRO A 292 3.60 -0.20 -3.00
N ARG A 293 4.43 -1.24 -2.96
CA ARG A 293 5.86 -1.10 -2.65
C ARG A 293 6.69 -0.96 -3.93
N PRO A 294 7.80 -0.21 -3.92
CA PRO A 294 8.68 -0.13 -5.07
C PRO A 294 9.32 -1.50 -5.34
N SER A 295 9.41 -1.85 -6.61
CA SER A 295 10.03 -3.09 -7.10
C SER A 295 10.90 -2.77 -8.31
N VAL A 296 11.97 -3.55 -8.51
CA VAL A 296 12.81 -3.44 -9.72
C VAL A 296 12.04 -4.02 -10.91
N GLU A 297 11.73 -3.19 -11.90
CA GLU A 297 11.10 -3.63 -13.16
C GLU A 297 12.13 -4.08 -14.18
N SER A 298 13.22 -3.32 -14.33
CA SER A 298 14.35 -3.68 -15.17
C SER A 298 15.65 -3.23 -14.56
N LEU A 299 16.70 -4.02 -14.80
CA LEU A 299 18.05 -3.75 -14.38
C LEU A 299 18.98 -3.98 -15.58
N ALA A 300 19.82 -3.00 -15.88
CA ALA A 300 20.86 -3.13 -16.89
C ALA A 300 22.20 -2.71 -16.28
N GLY A 301 23.26 -3.48 -16.54
CA GLY A 301 24.61 -3.14 -16.08
C GLY A 301 25.54 -2.90 -17.25
N GLU A 302 26.15 -1.73 -17.33
CA GLU A 302 27.20 -1.44 -18.30
C GLU A 302 28.56 -1.61 -17.63
N GLN A 303 29.35 -2.58 -18.10
CA GLN A 303 30.69 -2.84 -17.60
C GLN A 303 31.71 -2.00 -18.37
N GLN A 304 32.40 -1.11 -17.67
CA GLN A 304 33.57 -0.39 -18.17
C GLN A 304 34.83 -1.14 -17.74
N TYR A 305 35.54 -1.71 -18.72
CA TYR A 305 36.74 -2.50 -18.50
C TYR A 305 37.90 -1.64 -17.97
N PRO A 306 38.84 -2.24 -17.22
CA PRO A 306 40.10 -1.59 -16.89
C PRO A 306 40.84 -1.14 -18.15
N GLY A 307 41.58 -0.03 -18.05
CA GLY A 307 42.26 0.57 -19.20
C GLY A 307 43.25 -0.36 -19.91
N TYR A 308 43.83 -1.34 -19.22
CA TYR A 308 44.79 -2.29 -19.80
C TYR A 308 44.13 -3.23 -20.84
N MET A 309 42.85 -3.55 -20.70
CA MET A 309 42.16 -4.47 -21.61
C MET A 309 41.83 -3.82 -22.96
N ASN A 310 41.74 -2.49 -23.03
CA ASN A 310 41.35 -1.73 -24.23
C ASN A 310 40.06 -2.24 -24.91
N LEU A 311 39.10 -2.75 -24.13
CA LEU A 311 37.82 -3.24 -24.62
C LEU A 311 36.74 -2.13 -24.54
N PRO A 312 35.82 -2.04 -25.51
CA PRO A 312 34.67 -1.14 -25.42
C PRO A 312 33.72 -1.60 -24.29
N PRO A 313 32.93 -0.71 -23.69
CA PRO A 313 31.97 -1.08 -22.66
C PRO A 313 30.96 -2.13 -23.15
N THR A 314 30.61 -3.08 -22.27
CA THR A 314 29.66 -4.16 -22.58
C THR A 314 28.42 -4.05 -21.71
N LEU A 315 27.23 -4.27 -22.29
CA LEU A 315 25.96 -4.30 -21.56
C LEU A 315 25.65 -5.72 -21.08
N HIS A 316 25.33 -5.85 -19.81
CA HIS A 316 24.93 -7.08 -19.13
C HIS A 316 23.47 -7.01 -18.70
N GLN A 317 22.78 -8.14 -18.86
CA GLN A 317 21.42 -8.34 -18.36
C GLN A 317 21.42 -9.15 -17.06
N PRO A 318 20.34 -9.07 -16.27
CA PRO A 318 20.22 -9.83 -15.02
C PRO A 318 20.32 -11.33 -15.27
N GLY A 319 21.22 -12.00 -14.56
CA GLY A 319 21.51 -13.43 -14.74
C GLY A 319 22.75 -13.73 -15.60
N GLU A 320 23.30 -12.73 -16.29
CA GLU A 320 24.51 -12.85 -17.12
C GLU A 320 25.60 -11.85 -16.68
N PHE A 321 25.70 -11.60 -15.37
CA PHE A 321 26.75 -10.75 -14.81
C PHE A 321 28.07 -11.52 -14.70
N LEU A 322 28.70 -11.74 -15.85
CA LEU A 322 30.07 -12.23 -15.96
C LEU A 322 31.01 -11.04 -16.07
N LEU A 323 31.61 -10.65 -14.94
CA LEU A 323 32.39 -9.42 -14.81
C LEU A 323 33.88 -9.71 -14.68
N TYR A 324 34.68 -8.71 -15.02
CA TYR A 324 36.13 -8.73 -14.82
C TYR A 324 36.50 -7.89 -13.59
N PRO A 325 37.50 -8.29 -12.80
CA PRO A 325 37.96 -7.55 -11.65
C PRO A 325 38.49 -6.17 -12.06
N GLU A 326 38.43 -5.22 -11.12
CA GLU A 326 38.89 -3.84 -11.30
C GLU A 326 38.10 -3.03 -12.35
N SER A 327 37.04 -3.61 -12.92
CA SER A 327 36.09 -2.90 -13.77
C SER A 327 35.11 -2.07 -12.95
N GLN A 328 34.50 -1.07 -13.61
CA GLN A 328 33.38 -0.32 -13.05
C GLN A 328 32.09 -0.78 -13.70
N LEU A 329 31.11 -1.17 -12.89
CA LEU A 329 29.78 -1.55 -13.35
C LEU A 329 28.81 -0.39 -13.08
N LEU A 330 28.35 0.27 -14.14
CA LEU A 330 27.28 1.25 -14.07
C LEU A 330 25.93 0.52 -14.15
N LEU A 331 25.22 0.45 -13.03
CA LEU A 331 23.91 -0.16 -12.94
C LEU A 331 22.84 0.90 -13.14
N ARG A 332 22.01 0.70 -14.16
CA ARG A 332 20.79 1.48 -14.41
C ARG A 332 19.58 0.67 -13.96
N ILE A 333 18.96 1.11 -12.88
CA ILE A 333 17.83 0.46 -12.23
C ILE A 333 16.57 1.24 -12.60
N THR A 334 15.54 0.56 -13.10
CA THR A 334 14.21 1.14 -13.34
C THR A 334 13.23 0.51 -12.37
N ALA A 335 12.60 1.34 -11.54
CA ALA A 335 11.62 0.91 -10.55
C ALA A 335 10.18 1.15 -11.03
N SER A 336 9.25 0.39 -10.45
CA SER A 336 7.81 0.53 -10.71
C SER A 336 7.21 1.84 -10.21
N GLN A 337 7.90 2.53 -9.30
CA GLN A 337 7.45 3.77 -8.66
C GLN A 337 8.57 4.82 -8.62
N PRO A 338 8.23 6.12 -8.54
CA PRO A 338 9.21 7.18 -8.30
C PRO A 338 9.99 6.95 -7.00
N LEU A 339 11.31 7.01 -7.09
CA LEU A 339 12.25 6.75 -6.01
C LEU A 339 12.66 8.07 -5.34
N ASP A 340 12.77 8.04 -4.02
CA ASP A 340 13.51 9.05 -3.26
C ASP A 340 14.98 8.64 -3.11
N GLN A 341 15.20 7.34 -2.83
CA GLN A 341 16.54 6.78 -2.68
C GLN A 341 16.60 5.36 -3.24
N ALA A 342 17.71 5.01 -3.88
CA ALA A 342 18.07 3.65 -4.24
C ALA A 342 19.38 3.29 -3.55
N THR A 343 19.41 2.19 -2.80
CA THR A 343 20.60 1.71 -2.10
C THR A 343 20.94 0.31 -2.59
N LEU A 344 22.21 0.09 -2.88
CA LEU A 344 22.73 -1.18 -3.35
C LEU A 344 23.65 -1.77 -2.31
N ARG A 345 23.29 -2.94 -1.80
CA ARG A 345 24.11 -3.71 -0.85
C ARG A 345 24.90 -4.77 -1.61
N LEU A 346 26.22 -4.76 -1.46
CA LEU A 346 27.09 -5.77 -2.05
C LEU A 346 27.04 -7.06 -1.23
N LEU A 347 27.28 -8.20 -1.87
CA LEU A 347 27.35 -9.52 -1.22
C LEU A 347 28.73 -10.14 -1.47
N GLY A 348 29.35 -10.68 -0.42
CA GLY A 348 30.70 -11.24 -0.43
C GLY A 348 31.75 -10.24 0.08
N GLU A 349 32.86 -10.07 -0.64
CA GLU A 349 33.90 -9.14 -0.24
C GLU A 349 33.46 -7.69 -0.41
N GLY A 350 33.06 -7.06 0.70
CA GLY A 350 32.44 -5.73 0.70
C GLY A 350 30.99 -5.72 1.19
N GLU A 351 30.51 -6.78 1.86
CA GLU A 351 29.14 -6.90 2.38
C GLU A 351 28.67 -5.74 3.28
N GLN A 352 29.61 -5.02 3.91
CA GLN A 352 29.29 -3.83 4.72
C GLN A 352 29.18 -2.53 3.90
N VAL A 353 29.44 -2.57 2.60
CA VAL A 353 29.39 -1.39 1.73
C VAL A 353 28.00 -1.29 1.13
N SER A 354 27.28 -0.23 1.55
CA SER A 354 26.02 0.19 0.93
C SER A 354 26.29 1.40 0.04
N LEU A 355 25.98 1.27 -1.25
CA LEU A 355 26.17 2.33 -2.23
C LEU A 355 24.84 3.01 -2.50
N VAL A 356 24.81 4.34 -2.38
CA VAL A 356 23.61 5.12 -2.69
C VAL A 356 23.65 5.52 -4.15
N GLY A 357 22.61 5.15 -4.89
CA GLY A 357 22.41 5.51 -6.29
C GLY A 357 21.96 6.95 -6.45
N LYS A 358 22.31 7.54 -7.59
CA LYS A 358 21.80 8.84 -8.00
C LYS A 358 20.48 8.63 -8.75
N VAL A 359 19.40 9.14 -8.19
CA VAL A 359 18.09 9.18 -8.87
C VAL A 359 18.12 10.24 -9.96
N ASP A 360 17.62 9.91 -11.15
CA ASP A 360 17.54 10.85 -12.27
C ASP A 360 16.46 11.92 -11.99
N PRO A 361 16.79 13.22 -12.01
CA PRO A 361 15.81 14.28 -11.79
C PRO A 361 14.77 14.41 -12.92
N ALA A 362 15.06 13.91 -14.13
CA ALA A 362 14.13 13.95 -15.26
C ALA A 362 13.12 12.79 -15.21
N ASP A 363 13.53 11.63 -14.74
CA ASP A 363 12.67 10.48 -14.50
C ASP A 363 13.01 9.81 -13.15
N PRO A 364 12.27 10.14 -12.07
CA PRO A 364 12.57 9.68 -10.72
C PRO A 364 12.40 8.16 -10.53
N ARG A 365 11.97 7.42 -11.56
CA ARG A 365 11.94 5.94 -11.53
C ARG A 365 13.30 5.33 -11.84
N ILE A 366 14.23 6.10 -12.39
CA ILE A 366 15.53 5.62 -12.82
C ILE A 366 16.56 6.01 -11.77
N ALA A 367 17.33 5.02 -11.31
CA ALA A 367 18.47 5.23 -10.44
C ALA A 367 19.73 4.64 -11.06
N GLU A 368 20.82 5.39 -10.98
CA GLU A 368 22.14 4.97 -11.46
C GLU A 368 23.08 4.76 -10.28
N VAL A 369 23.71 3.59 -10.23
CA VAL A 369 24.68 3.21 -9.19
C VAL A 369 25.97 2.75 -9.86
N VAL A 370 27.11 3.28 -9.44
CA VAL A 370 28.42 2.82 -9.91
C VAL A 370 29.00 1.86 -8.87
N VAL A 371 29.34 0.64 -9.30
CA VAL A 371 29.90 -0.41 -8.46
C VAL A 371 31.31 -0.75 -8.94
N GLY A 372 32.29 -0.73 -8.04
CA GLY A 372 33.64 -1.25 -8.33
C GLY A 372 33.67 -2.77 -8.18
N VAL A 373 34.02 -3.48 -9.24
CA VAL A 373 34.06 -4.96 -9.25
C VAL A 373 35.34 -5.44 -8.57
N LYS A 374 35.20 -6.18 -7.48
CA LYS A 374 36.30 -6.83 -6.75
C LYS A 374 36.29 -8.34 -6.98
N GLN A 375 37.43 -9.00 -6.81
CA GLN A 375 37.54 -10.45 -7.02
C GLN A 375 36.59 -11.27 -6.12
N GLY A 376 36.33 -10.84 -4.88
CA GLY A 376 35.39 -11.51 -3.98
C GLY A 376 33.92 -11.07 -4.09
N LEU A 377 33.53 -10.30 -5.11
CA LEU A 377 32.13 -9.91 -5.31
C LEU A 377 31.31 -11.12 -5.79
N THR A 378 30.26 -11.49 -5.05
CA THR A 378 29.42 -12.66 -5.37
C THR A 378 28.01 -12.30 -5.84
N GLY A 379 27.61 -11.04 -5.60
CA GLY A 379 26.30 -10.54 -5.96
C GLY A 379 26.02 -9.19 -5.34
N PHE A 380 24.82 -8.68 -5.60
CA PHE A 380 24.31 -7.47 -4.97
C PHE A 380 22.81 -7.55 -4.80
N ALA A 381 22.31 -6.77 -3.84
CA ALA A 381 20.90 -6.68 -3.48
C ALA A 381 20.47 -5.21 -3.63
N VAL A 382 19.32 -4.98 -4.26
CA VAL A 382 18.81 -3.63 -4.54
C VAL A 382 17.66 -3.28 -3.61
N ASP A 383 17.90 -2.34 -2.70
CA ASP A 383 16.87 -1.80 -1.80
C ASP A 383 16.40 -0.44 -2.32
N LEU A 384 15.08 -0.29 -2.44
CA LEU A 384 14.44 0.89 -3.01
C LEU A 384 13.57 1.59 -1.96
N LEU A 385 13.60 2.91 -1.94
CA LEU A 385 12.71 3.76 -1.14
C LEU A 385 11.96 4.71 -2.10
N ASP A 386 10.64 4.66 -2.05
CA ASP A 386 9.80 5.55 -2.86
C ASP A 386 9.59 6.94 -2.23
N THR A 387 9.01 7.87 -3.00
CA THR A 387 8.70 9.22 -2.53
C THR A 387 7.62 9.31 -1.45
N GLU A 388 6.87 8.23 -1.22
CA GLU A 388 5.85 8.13 -0.16
C GLU A 388 6.41 7.45 1.11
N GLY A 389 7.71 7.12 1.14
CA GLY A 389 8.41 6.53 2.28
C GLY A 389 8.26 5.02 2.41
N MET A 390 7.94 4.31 1.33
CA MET A 390 7.79 2.86 1.30
C MET A 390 9.06 2.15 0.84
N ASP A 391 9.54 1.21 1.66
CA ASP A 391 10.68 0.36 1.32
C ASP A 391 10.28 -0.82 0.39
N SER A 392 11.22 -1.30 -0.40
CA SER A 392 11.13 -2.61 -1.06
C SER A 392 11.22 -3.74 -0.03
N ARG A 393 10.31 -4.73 -0.07
CA ARG A 393 10.26 -5.84 0.90
C ARG A 393 11.01 -7.09 0.43
N ASP A 394 10.92 -7.40 -0.86
CA ASP A 394 11.59 -8.53 -1.49
C ASP A 394 12.82 -8.01 -2.26
N THR A 395 13.94 -7.85 -1.54
CA THR A 395 15.19 -7.42 -2.16
C THR A 395 15.66 -8.50 -3.14
N ALA A 396 15.55 -8.22 -4.44
CA ALA A 396 16.06 -9.10 -5.48
C ALA A 396 17.59 -9.20 -5.35
N VAL A 397 18.08 -10.43 -5.18
CA VAL A 397 19.51 -10.73 -5.13
C VAL A 397 19.99 -11.12 -6.52
N TYR A 398 20.89 -10.34 -7.08
CA TYR A 398 21.52 -10.58 -8.37
C TYR A 398 22.88 -11.23 -8.14
N ARG A 399 23.06 -12.45 -8.67
CA ARG A 399 24.34 -13.16 -8.59
C ARG A 399 25.30 -12.60 -9.65
N VAL A 400 26.57 -12.54 -9.28
CA VAL A 400 27.65 -12.03 -10.13
C VAL A 400 28.77 -13.06 -10.10
N ASP A 401 29.30 -13.38 -11.27
CA ASP A 401 30.47 -14.23 -11.44
C ASP A 401 31.65 -13.36 -11.89
N VAL A 402 32.70 -13.30 -11.08
CA VAL A 402 33.90 -12.53 -11.40
C VAL A 402 34.96 -13.45 -11.98
N LEU A 403 35.34 -13.20 -13.23
CA LEU A 403 36.37 -13.94 -13.94
C LEU A 403 37.76 -13.57 -13.42
N THR A 404 38.59 -14.57 -13.13
CA THR A 404 40.00 -14.34 -12.80
C THR A 404 40.82 -14.25 -14.08
N ASP A 405 41.76 -13.31 -14.13
CA ASP A 405 42.71 -13.21 -15.25
C ASP A 405 43.68 -14.40 -15.26
N GLU A 406 44.09 -14.84 -16.44
CA GLU A 406 45.07 -15.93 -16.57
C GLU A 406 46.48 -15.33 -16.66
N PRO A 407 47.49 -15.94 -16.02
CA PRO A 407 48.85 -15.48 -16.15
C PRO A 407 49.36 -15.66 -17.59
N PRO A 408 50.30 -14.81 -18.04
CA PRO A 408 50.90 -14.91 -19.36
C PRO A 408 51.61 -16.26 -19.52
N LYS A 409 51.57 -16.83 -20.72
CA LYS A 409 52.22 -18.11 -21.03
C LYS A 409 53.59 -17.83 -21.63
N VAL A 410 54.67 -18.23 -20.95
CA VAL A 410 56.04 -18.06 -21.44
C VAL A 410 56.74 -19.39 -21.63
N ARG A 411 57.39 -19.54 -22.78
CA ARG A 411 58.11 -20.74 -23.21
C ARG A 411 59.55 -20.38 -23.58
N LEU A 412 60.48 -21.10 -22.98
CA LEU A 412 61.89 -21.03 -23.32
C LEU A 412 62.20 -22.00 -24.48
N VAL A 413 62.52 -21.43 -25.64
CA VAL A 413 62.77 -22.14 -26.90
C VAL A 413 64.25 -22.49 -27.07
N LYS A 414 65.15 -21.56 -26.71
CA LYS A 414 66.61 -21.78 -26.72
C LYS A 414 67.23 -21.43 -25.37
N PRO A 415 68.19 -22.23 -24.88
CA PRO A 415 68.70 -23.48 -25.44
C PRO A 415 67.66 -24.62 -25.39
N SER A 416 67.67 -25.49 -26.41
CA SER A 416 66.69 -26.57 -26.54
C SER A 416 66.91 -27.75 -25.58
N ARG A 417 68.15 -27.92 -25.09
CA ARG A 417 68.51 -28.97 -24.13
C ARG A 417 68.24 -28.50 -22.71
N GLN A 418 67.79 -29.42 -21.84
CA GLN A 418 67.59 -29.14 -20.41
C GLN A 418 68.87 -28.69 -19.70
N ARG A 419 70.00 -29.25 -20.12
CA ARG A 419 71.33 -28.97 -19.58
C ARG A 419 72.32 -28.69 -20.71
N GLU A 420 72.96 -27.52 -20.68
CA GLU A 420 73.93 -27.09 -21.69
C GLU A 420 75.28 -26.81 -21.03
N LEU A 421 76.37 -27.28 -21.64
CA LEU A 421 77.73 -26.97 -21.18
C LEU A 421 78.16 -25.62 -21.73
N VAL A 422 78.69 -24.73 -20.91
CA VAL A 422 79.11 -23.37 -21.30
C VAL A 422 80.46 -23.04 -20.68
N THR A 423 81.19 -22.09 -21.27
CA THR A 423 82.40 -21.53 -20.65
C THR A 423 82.05 -20.30 -19.82
N ALA A 424 82.87 -19.92 -18.84
CA ALA A 424 82.61 -18.76 -17.97
C ALA A 424 82.38 -17.43 -18.72
N GLY A 425 83.01 -17.24 -19.88
CA GLY A 425 82.81 -16.06 -20.75
C GLY A 425 81.90 -16.31 -21.97
N ALA A 426 81.03 -17.32 -21.93
CA ALA A 426 80.17 -17.63 -23.07
C ALA A 426 79.04 -16.60 -23.26
N ARG A 427 78.64 -16.43 -24.52
CA ARG A 427 77.42 -15.74 -24.93
C ARG A 427 76.35 -16.80 -25.20
N VAL A 428 75.28 -16.82 -24.40
CA VAL A 428 74.21 -17.82 -24.51
C VAL A 428 72.99 -17.19 -25.15
N LEU A 429 72.59 -17.74 -26.30
CA LEU A 429 71.39 -17.29 -26.99
C LEU A 429 70.14 -17.83 -26.30
N VAL A 430 69.43 -16.94 -25.61
CA VAL A 430 68.16 -17.19 -24.92
C VAL A 430 67.03 -16.82 -25.86
N GLY A 431 66.34 -17.83 -26.39
CA GLY A 431 65.19 -17.64 -27.26
C GLY A 431 63.91 -17.94 -26.52
N TYR A 432 62.93 -17.04 -26.59
CA TYR A 432 61.69 -17.19 -25.85
C TYR A 432 60.48 -16.76 -26.63
N GLU A 433 59.36 -17.39 -26.30
CA GLU A 433 58.04 -17.09 -26.83
C GLU A 433 57.13 -16.80 -25.63
N ALA A 434 56.46 -15.66 -25.63
CA ALA A 434 55.49 -15.31 -24.62
C ALA A 434 54.17 -14.93 -25.30
N GLU A 435 53.06 -15.42 -24.74
CA GLU A 435 51.71 -15.19 -25.22
C GLU A 435 50.82 -14.74 -24.07
N ASP A 436 50.06 -13.67 -24.29
CA ASP A 436 49.06 -13.18 -23.36
C ASP A 436 47.84 -12.59 -24.09
N ARG A 437 46.67 -12.67 -23.46
CA ARG A 437 45.42 -12.17 -24.05
C ARG A 437 45.32 -10.64 -24.05
N PHE A 438 45.86 -9.99 -23.02
CA PHE A 438 45.74 -8.53 -22.82
C PHE A 438 47.06 -7.79 -23.07
N GLY A 439 48.17 -8.51 -23.14
CA GLY A 439 49.46 -8.04 -23.60
C GLY A 439 50.55 -8.13 -22.53
N ILE A 440 51.78 -8.36 -22.98
CA ILE A 440 52.93 -8.53 -22.10
C ILE A 440 53.58 -7.18 -21.81
N GLU A 441 53.76 -6.84 -20.53
CA GLU A 441 54.39 -5.58 -20.10
C GLU A 441 55.91 -5.70 -20.00
N ARG A 442 56.42 -6.81 -19.46
CA ARG A 442 57.86 -7.07 -19.34
C ARG A 442 58.16 -8.57 -19.19
N VAL A 443 59.36 -8.96 -19.58
CA VAL A 443 59.89 -10.32 -19.38
C VAL A 443 61.21 -10.24 -18.64
N VAL A 444 61.37 -11.03 -17.59
CA VAL A 444 62.56 -11.07 -16.74
C VAL A 444 63.20 -12.43 -16.83
N LEU A 445 64.50 -12.45 -17.08
CA LEU A 445 65.33 -13.64 -16.94
C LEU A 445 65.84 -13.72 -15.50
N SER A 446 65.31 -14.69 -14.76
CA SER A 446 65.72 -14.98 -13.39
C SER A 446 66.68 -16.15 -13.39
N TYR A 447 67.80 -16.03 -12.66
CA TYR A 447 68.82 -17.07 -12.59
C TYR A 447 69.35 -17.25 -11.17
N LYS A 448 69.85 -18.45 -10.88
CA LYS A 448 70.48 -18.85 -9.62
C LYS A 448 71.79 -19.60 -9.90
N VAL A 449 72.88 -19.17 -9.26
CA VAL A 449 74.22 -19.75 -9.47
C VAL A 449 74.61 -20.66 -8.30
N GLY A 450 74.58 -21.97 -8.49
CA GLY A 450 74.92 -22.97 -7.47
C GLY A 450 73.76 -23.38 -6.56
N THR A 451 73.96 -24.42 -5.74
CA THR A 451 72.93 -25.02 -4.87
C THR A 451 72.46 -24.07 -3.75
N GLU A 452 73.36 -23.29 -3.16
CA GLU A 452 73.08 -22.23 -2.16
C GLU A 452 73.08 -20.81 -2.78
N GLY A 453 72.96 -20.73 -4.11
CA GLY A 453 73.34 -19.58 -4.93
C GLY A 453 72.67 -18.23 -4.67
N VAL A 454 73.47 -17.18 -4.90
CA VAL A 454 73.03 -15.80 -5.13
C VAL A 454 72.16 -15.77 -6.39
N GLY A 455 70.91 -15.32 -6.24
CA GLY A 455 69.97 -15.14 -7.34
C GLY A 455 70.10 -13.76 -7.98
N GLY A 456 69.94 -13.67 -9.29
CA GLY A 456 69.86 -12.41 -10.02
C GLY A 456 68.69 -12.40 -11.00
N ALA A 457 68.26 -11.20 -11.38
CA ALA A 457 67.17 -10.98 -12.31
C ALA A 457 67.58 -9.93 -13.33
N LEU A 458 67.36 -10.22 -14.61
CA LEU A 458 67.67 -9.34 -15.74
C LEU A 458 66.41 -9.08 -16.55
N GLU A 459 65.99 -7.83 -16.65
CA GLU A 459 64.87 -7.46 -17.51
C GLU A 459 65.31 -7.52 -18.98
N LEU A 460 64.57 -8.28 -19.79
CA LEU A 460 64.85 -8.48 -21.21
C LEU A 460 64.25 -7.34 -22.03
N PRO A 461 65.00 -6.76 -22.99
CA PRO A 461 64.45 -5.74 -23.87
C PRO A 461 63.37 -6.35 -24.77
N ILE A 462 62.19 -5.72 -24.78
CA ILE A 462 61.07 -6.10 -25.64
C ILE A 462 60.79 -5.00 -26.66
N PRO A 463 60.49 -5.36 -27.93
CA PRO A 463 60.33 -4.40 -29.02
C PRO A 463 59.11 -3.50 -28.84
N LYS A 464 58.01 -4.03 -28.27
CA LYS A 464 56.77 -3.30 -28.02
C LYS A 464 56.03 -3.88 -26.81
N ARG A 465 55.86 -3.04 -25.79
CA ARG A 465 55.02 -3.34 -24.61
C ARG A 465 53.55 -3.47 -24.99
N GLY A 466 52.84 -4.39 -24.34
CA GLY A 466 51.44 -4.70 -24.62
C GLY A 466 51.23 -5.54 -25.89
N SER A 467 52.26 -6.24 -26.37
CA SER A 467 52.10 -7.20 -27.47
C SER A 467 51.47 -8.49 -26.93
N THR A 468 50.47 -9.02 -27.63
CA THR A 468 49.78 -10.27 -27.25
C THR A 468 50.62 -11.52 -27.52
N LYS A 469 51.54 -11.43 -28.48
CA LYS A 469 52.51 -12.48 -28.78
C LYS A 469 53.88 -11.85 -28.99
N LEU A 470 54.89 -12.49 -28.43
CA LEU A 470 56.28 -12.05 -28.46
C LEU A 470 57.18 -13.24 -28.74
N GLU A 471 58.04 -13.13 -29.74
CA GLU A 471 59.06 -14.12 -30.07
C GLU A 471 60.39 -13.41 -30.26
N GLU A 472 61.30 -13.56 -29.30
CA GLU A 472 62.55 -12.80 -29.28
C GLU A 472 63.76 -13.66 -28.96
N LEU A 473 64.92 -13.16 -29.39
CA LEU A 473 66.22 -13.76 -29.16
C LEU A 473 67.08 -12.76 -28.40
N PHE A 474 67.50 -13.15 -27.19
CA PHE A 474 68.37 -12.36 -26.34
C PHE A 474 69.74 -13.01 -26.25
N ASP A 475 70.80 -12.21 -26.41
CA ASP A 475 72.17 -12.68 -26.30
C ASP A 475 72.70 -12.41 -24.89
N TRP A 476 72.74 -13.46 -24.07
CA TRP A 476 73.11 -13.35 -22.65
C TRP A 476 74.62 -13.52 -22.44
N GLU A 477 75.30 -12.43 -22.08
CA GLU A 477 76.73 -12.42 -21.78
C GLU A 477 77.01 -12.89 -20.34
N LEU A 478 77.43 -14.15 -20.17
CA LEU A 478 77.67 -14.74 -18.84
C LEU A 478 78.85 -14.11 -18.08
N SER A 479 79.76 -13.44 -18.79
CA SER A 479 80.91 -12.74 -18.18
C SER A 479 80.52 -11.52 -17.35
N GLN A 480 79.31 -10.99 -17.52
CA GLN A 480 78.82 -9.82 -16.81
C GLN A 480 78.12 -10.18 -15.48
N LEU A 481 78.06 -11.47 -15.13
CA LEU A 481 77.43 -11.92 -13.91
C LEU A 481 78.34 -11.67 -12.69
N GLU A 482 77.73 -11.17 -11.62
CA GLU A 482 78.38 -10.97 -10.32
C GLU A 482 77.75 -11.93 -9.29
N PRO A 483 78.54 -12.76 -8.58
CA PRO A 483 79.99 -12.94 -8.67
C PRO A 483 80.44 -13.65 -9.97
N PRO A 484 81.72 -13.51 -10.37
CA PRO A 484 82.25 -14.13 -11.58
C PRO A 484 82.20 -15.66 -11.50
N LEU A 485 81.73 -16.28 -12.58
CA LEU A 485 81.53 -17.72 -12.69
C LEU A 485 82.83 -18.53 -12.59
N GLN A 486 82.82 -19.60 -11.81
CA GLN A 486 83.91 -20.56 -11.70
C GLN A 486 83.60 -21.85 -12.46
N VAL A 487 84.67 -22.57 -12.85
CA VAL A 487 84.53 -23.87 -13.50
C VAL A 487 83.95 -24.87 -12.49
N GLY A 488 82.83 -25.50 -12.85
CA GLY A 488 82.07 -26.39 -11.98
C GLY A 488 80.71 -25.83 -11.57
N ASP A 489 80.49 -24.52 -11.71
CA ASP A 489 79.22 -23.89 -11.32
C ASP A 489 78.05 -24.36 -12.19
N GLU A 490 76.87 -24.45 -11.57
CA GLU A 490 75.60 -24.72 -12.24
C GLU A 490 74.69 -23.51 -12.14
N ILE A 491 74.29 -22.97 -13.28
CA ILE A 491 73.37 -21.83 -13.38
C ILE A 491 72.01 -22.37 -13.76
N GLU A 492 71.05 -22.32 -12.85
CA GLU A 492 69.65 -22.57 -13.17
C GLU A 492 68.99 -21.25 -13.56
N PHE A 493 68.34 -21.19 -14.71
CA PHE A 493 67.63 -19.99 -15.15
C PHE A 493 66.25 -20.32 -15.73
N TRP A 494 65.33 -19.37 -15.60
CA TRP A 494 63.98 -19.42 -16.14
C TRP A 494 63.54 -18.00 -16.52
N LEU A 495 62.42 -17.92 -17.24
CA LEU A 495 61.82 -16.66 -17.64
C LEU A 495 60.52 -16.43 -16.86
N GLU A 496 60.32 -15.19 -16.45
CA GLU A 496 59.12 -14.70 -15.78
C GLU A 496 58.50 -13.60 -16.65
N ALA A 497 57.31 -13.84 -17.18
CA ALA A 497 56.55 -12.87 -17.94
C ALA A 497 55.52 -12.19 -17.02
N TYR A 498 55.39 -10.89 -17.18
CA TYR A 498 54.41 -10.06 -16.47
C TYR A 498 53.48 -9.40 -17.49
N ASP A 499 52.19 -9.47 -17.22
CA ASP A 499 51.15 -8.75 -17.97
C ASP A 499 51.05 -7.30 -17.47
N GLN A 500 50.05 -6.57 -17.96
CA GLN A 500 49.78 -5.19 -17.53
C GLN A 500 48.97 -5.12 -16.23
N ASN A 501 48.53 -6.26 -15.68
CA ASN A 501 47.70 -6.33 -14.50
C ASN A 501 48.54 -6.72 -13.28
N ASN A 502 48.79 -5.75 -12.39
CA ASN A 502 49.60 -5.97 -11.19
C ASN A 502 49.06 -7.06 -10.23
N GLY A 503 47.78 -7.43 -10.35
CA GLY A 503 47.15 -8.48 -9.55
C GLY A 503 47.30 -9.90 -10.10
N THR A 504 47.71 -10.06 -11.37
CA THR A 504 47.91 -11.38 -11.97
C THR A 504 49.23 -11.99 -11.53
N LYS A 505 49.26 -13.32 -11.38
CA LYS A 505 50.50 -14.03 -11.11
C LYS A 505 51.44 -13.96 -12.31
N GLU A 506 52.73 -13.98 -12.06
CA GLU A 506 53.71 -14.06 -13.14
C GLU A 506 53.65 -15.42 -13.87
N GLY A 507 53.82 -15.37 -15.18
CA GLY A 507 53.98 -16.56 -16.01
C GLY A 507 55.40 -17.09 -15.92
N LYS A 508 55.61 -18.35 -15.53
CA LYS A 508 56.96 -18.95 -15.41
C LYS A 508 57.25 -19.98 -16.48
N SER A 509 58.42 -19.90 -17.09
CA SER A 509 58.90 -20.93 -18.02
C SER A 509 59.47 -22.13 -17.26
N ALA A 510 59.67 -23.24 -17.98
CA ALA A 510 60.53 -24.31 -17.47
C ALA A 510 61.96 -23.80 -17.24
N SER A 511 62.61 -24.27 -16.17
CA SER A 511 64.01 -23.95 -15.89
C SER A 511 64.97 -24.76 -16.76
N ARG A 512 66.14 -24.18 -17.03
CA ARG A 512 67.26 -24.80 -17.74
C ARG A 512 68.53 -24.62 -16.94
N ILE A 513 69.47 -25.55 -17.14
CA ILE A 513 70.73 -25.58 -16.40
C ILE A 513 71.88 -25.33 -17.37
N LEU A 514 72.73 -24.34 -17.06
CA LEU A 514 74.01 -24.14 -17.72
C LEU A 514 75.12 -24.63 -16.78
N LYS A 515 75.92 -25.60 -17.22
CA LYS A 515 77.08 -26.06 -16.44
C LYS A 515 78.34 -25.38 -16.96
N VAL A 516 79.05 -24.67 -16.11
CA VAL A 516 80.30 -24.00 -16.44
C VAL A 516 81.42 -25.04 -16.49
N VAL A 517 82.04 -25.19 -17.65
CA VAL A 517 83.10 -26.17 -17.94
C VAL A 517 84.33 -25.49 -18.52
N THR A 518 85.44 -26.21 -18.58
CA THR A 518 86.65 -25.70 -19.23
C THR A 518 86.46 -25.59 -20.75
N PRO A 519 87.20 -24.70 -21.45
CA PRO A 519 87.17 -24.61 -22.91
C PRO A 519 87.58 -25.90 -23.62
N ARG A 520 88.33 -26.81 -22.97
CA ARG A 520 88.66 -28.12 -23.52
C ARG A 520 87.45 -29.05 -23.48
N GLU A 521 86.82 -29.18 -22.31
CA GLU A 521 85.61 -29.99 -22.13
C GLU A 521 84.46 -29.53 -23.05
N LYS A 522 84.28 -28.21 -23.23
CA LYS A 522 83.26 -27.71 -24.16
C LYS A 522 83.57 -28.09 -25.60
N ARG A 523 84.84 -28.03 -26.03
CA ARG A 523 85.24 -28.46 -27.38
C ARG A 523 84.99 -29.95 -27.58
N ASP A 524 85.31 -30.76 -26.58
CA ASP A 524 85.08 -32.21 -26.62
C ASP A 524 83.57 -32.52 -26.70
N ASP A 525 82.72 -31.81 -25.94
CA ASP A 525 81.25 -31.88 -26.06
C ASP A 525 80.76 -31.48 -27.45
N LEU A 526 81.28 -30.38 -28.02
CA LEU A 526 80.90 -29.94 -29.36
C LEU A 526 81.34 -30.95 -30.44
N LEU A 527 82.55 -31.52 -30.35
CA LEU A 527 83.02 -32.56 -31.26
C LEU A 527 82.18 -33.84 -31.15
N SER A 528 81.85 -34.26 -29.93
CA SER A 528 80.93 -35.37 -29.68
C SER A 528 79.57 -35.13 -30.32
N ARG A 529 79.01 -33.92 -30.17
CA ARG A 529 77.72 -33.53 -30.79
C ARG A 529 77.78 -33.53 -32.32
N VAL A 530 78.88 -33.09 -32.91
CA VAL A 530 79.07 -33.14 -34.37
C VAL A 530 79.10 -34.60 -34.82
N GLY A 531 79.85 -35.46 -34.12
CA GLY A 531 79.86 -36.91 -34.37
C GLY A 531 78.47 -37.54 -34.29
N ASP A 532 77.69 -37.24 -33.23
CA ASP A 532 76.32 -37.73 -33.06
C ASP A 532 75.36 -37.24 -34.14
N SER A 533 75.57 -36.02 -34.63
CA SER A 533 74.74 -35.42 -35.68
C SER A 533 75.04 -36.04 -37.03
N LEU A 534 76.33 -36.24 -37.35
CA LEU A 534 76.78 -36.96 -38.55
C LEU A 534 76.27 -38.40 -38.54
N GLY A 535 76.43 -39.11 -37.42
CA GLY A 535 75.90 -40.48 -37.29
C GLY A 535 74.37 -40.58 -37.31
N ARG A 536 73.63 -39.49 -37.11
CA ARG A 536 72.19 -39.42 -37.36
C ARG A 536 71.88 -39.20 -38.84
N ILE A 537 72.64 -38.35 -39.53
CA ILE A 537 72.51 -38.12 -40.97
C ILE A 537 72.83 -39.40 -41.74
N ASP A 538 73.90 -40.10 -41.37
CA ASP A 538 74.28 -41.38 -41.99
C ASP A 538 73.15 -42.40 -41.84
N ARG A 539 72.56 -42.54 -40.65
CA ARG A 539 71.40 -43.42 -40.44
C ARG A 539 70.18 -43.03 -41.27
N VAL A 540 69.88 -41.74 -41.40
CA VAL A 540 68.78 -41.27 -42.27
C VAL A 540 69.08 -41.58 -43.74
N THR A 541 70.35 -41.49 -44.14
CA THR A 541 70.78 -41.82 -45.52
C THR A 541 70.67 -43.32 -45.78
N ASP A 542 71.14 -44.16 -44.85
CA ASP A 542 70.99 -45.62 -44.92
C ASP A 542 69.51 -46.03 -44.97
N ASP A 543 68.65 -45.40 -44.16
CA ASP A 543 67.21 -45.64 -44.19
C ASP A 543 66.58 -45.20 -45.51
N GLN A 544 67.04 -44.07 -46.09
CA GLN A 544 66.61 -43.62 -47.40
C GLN A 544 67.04 -44.58 -48.52
N ASP A 545 68.26 -45.12 -48.47
CA ASP A 545 68.77 -46.11 -49.42
C ASP A 545 68.02 -47.45 -49.32
N ARG A 546 67.70 -47.88 -48.10
CA ARG A 546 66.82 -49.04 -47.87
C ARG A 546 65.43 -48.81 -48.43
N LEU A 547 64.82 -47.64 -48.19
CA LEU A 547 63.53 -47.27 -48.76
C LEU A 547 63.56 -47.24 -50.29
N ASN A 548 64.61 -46.67 -50.89
CA ASN A 548 64.79 -46.66 -52.34
C ASN A 548 64.94 -48.07 -52.93
N THR A 549 65.68 -48.94 -52.23
CA THR A 549 65.87 -50.34 -52.65
C THR A 549 64.56 -51.11 -52.57
N ALA A 550 63.82 -50.98 -51.46
CA ALA A 550 62.50 -51.59 -51.29
C ALA A 550 61.50 -51.08 -52.34
N LEU A 551 61.53 -49.78 -52.67
CA LEU A 551 60.71 -49.21 -53.72
C LEU A 551 61.09 -49.76 -55.11
N ALA A 552 62.38 -49.93 -55.40
CA ALA A 552 62.85 -50.52 -56.65
C ALA A 552 62.49 -51.99 -56.80
N GLU A 553 62.58 -52.78 -55.71
CA GLU A 553 62.11 -54.16 -55.66
C GLU A 553 60.59 -54.25 -55.88
N TRP A 554 59.82 -53.38 -55.24
CA TRP A 554 58.38 -53.29 -55.44
C TRP A 554 58.02 -52.95 -56.89
N ILE A 555 58.70 -51.98 -57.51
CA ILE A 555 58.50 -51.64 -58.93
C ILE A 555 58.85 -52.82 -59.84
N ARG A 556 59.92 -53.58 -59.54
CA ARG A 556 60.29 -54.78 -60.32
C ARG A 556 59.26 -55.90 -60.18
N ALA A 557 58.83 -56.21 -58.96
CA ALA A 557 57.80 -57.21 -58.71
C ALA A 557 56.49 -56.85 -59.44
N GLN A 558 56.14 -55.56 -59.47
CA GLN A 558 54.96 -55.09 -60.18
C GLN A 558 55.12 -55.13 -61.71
N ARG A 559 56.35 -55.04 -62.23
CA ARG A 559 56.66 -55.20 -63.66
C ARG A 559 56.65 -56.66 -64.10
N GLU A 560 57.13 -57.58 -63.26
CA GLU A 560 57.03 -59.03 -63.50
C GLU A 560 55.56 -59.52 -63.49
N LEU A 561 54.70 -58.92 -62.68
CA LEU A 561 53.25 -59.15 -62.72
C LEU A 561 52.57 -58.69 -64.02
N LEU A 562 53.25 -57.88 -64.85
CA LEU A 562 52.70 -57.28 -66.07
C LEU A 562 53.23 -57.91 -67.38
N GLU A 563 54.19 -58.86 -67.33
CA GLU A 563 54.66 -59.61 -68.52
C GLU A 563 54.23 -61.10 -68.47
N PRO A 564 53.20 -61.53 -69.22
CA PRO A 564 52.86 -62.95 -69.36
C PRO A 564 53.53 -63.54 -70.60
N GLY A 565 54.37 -64.56 -70.42
CA GLY A 565 55.04 -65.25 -71.52
C GLY A 565 55.24 -66.75 -71.31
N GLY A 566 54.23 -67.55 -71.69
CA GLY A 566 54.44 -68.83 -72.39
C GLY A 566 54.64 -70.14 -71.59
N SER A 567 53.65 -71.05 -71.73
CA SER A 567 53.70 -72.54 -71.66
C SER A 567 54.07 -73.23 -70.32
N GLY A 568 53.39 -74.26 -69.82
CA GLY A 568 52.28 -75.08 -70.33
C GLY A 568 51.86 -76.14 -69.30
N GLU A 569 50.68 -76.71 -69.55
CA GLU A 569 50.15 -78.02 -69.09
C GLU A 569 50.13 -78.37 -67.58
N GLN A 570 48.92 -78.48 -67.00
CA GLN A 570 48.26 -79.79 -66.82
C GLN A 570 46.83 -79.62 -66.26
N GLN A 571 45.95 -80.47 -66.79
CA GLN A 571 44.51 -80.61 -66.54
C GLN A 571 44.20 -81.44 -65.28
N GLU A 572 42.90 -81.55 -65.00
CA GLU A 572 42.19 -82.50 -64.13
C GLU A 572 42.02 -82.10 -62.65
N ALA A 573 40.86 -82.25 -62.00
CA ALA A 573 39.53 -82.69 -62.40
C ALA A 573 38.54 -82.47 -61.22
N ILE A 574 37.30 -82.07 -61.54
CA ILE A 574 36.01 -82.68 -61.09
C ILE A 574 35.61 -82.52 -59.60
N GLU A 575 34.67 -81.60 -59.29
CA GLU A 575 33.23 -81.84 -58.94
C GLU A 575 33.00 -82.38 -57.51
N ARG A 576 31.96 -82.07 -56.71
CA ARG A 576 30.61 -81.45 -56.75
C ARG A 576 30.35 -80.91 -55.32
N LYS A 577 29.74 -79.73 -55.07
CA LYS A 577 28.29 -79.42 -54.93
C LYS A 577 27.47 -80.41 -54.05
N PRO A 578 26.32 -80.00 -53.47
CA PRO A 578 25.93 -78.70 -52.88
C PRO A 578 25.18 -78.83 -51.53
N GLU A 579 25.16 -77.75 -50.74
CA GLU A 579 23.95 -77.08 -50.22
C GLU A 579 24.29 -75.61 -49.93
#